data_AF-A0A7S0PVP0-F1
#
_entry.id   AF-A0A7S0PVP0-F1
#
_cell.length_a   1.000
_cell.length_b   1.000
_cell.length_c   1.000
_cell.angle_alpha   90.00
_cell.angle_beta   90.00
_cell.angle_gamma   90.00
#
_symmetry.space_group_name_H-M   'P 1'
#
loop_
_entity.id
_entity.type
_entity.pdbx_description
1 polymer ?
#
loop_
_entity_poly.entity_id
_entity_poly.type
_entity_poly.pdbx_seq_one_letter_code
_entity_poly.pdbx_strand_id
1 'polypeptide(L)'
;GLVLPLSHGQAPVPILDRFFLGGVHSMWGFRTHGVGPRELRHTHDGLLSDRPARDALGGNLLGVATVGLSGALPGNFASRGVCAQAFASVGTLQSLPVLRAEAASTSLLSTVQAVGQAMRACVGVGLFMPSPLGRLELNLTHVLRRQPQDLLQRSGLQLGVRGVFG
;
A
#
# COMPACT_ATOMS: atom_id res chain seq x y z
N GLY A 1 10.92 -4.64 -1.83
CA GLY A 1 10.99 -5.97 -2.45
C GLY A 1 9.95 -6.10 -3.54
N LEU A 2 10.17 -7.03 -4.48
CA LEU A 2 9.20 -7.47 -5.48
C LEU A 2 8.70 -8.85 -5.05
N VAL A 3 7.38 -9.06 -5.02
CA VAL A 3 6.76 -10.32 -4.62
C VAL A 3 5.72 -10.75 -5.65
N LEU A 4 5.73 -12.04 -5.95
CA LEU A 4 4.81 -12.73 -6.84
C LEU A 4 4.12 -13.86 -6.05
N PRO A 5 2.83 -14.15 -6.31
CA PRO A 5 2.19 -15.30 -5.71
C PRO A 5 2.84 -16.58 -6.26
N LEU A 6 2.92 -17.61 -5.41
CA LEU A 6 3.31 -18.94 -5.85
C LEU A 6 2.14 -19.54 -6.62
N SER A 7 2.18 -19.52 -7.95
CA SER A 7 1.17 -20.18 -8.78
C SER A 7 1.79 -21.30 -9.60
N HIS A 8 1.31 -22.53 -9.39
CA HIS A 8 1.62 -23.67 -10.25
C HIS A 8 0.70 -23.65 -11.48
N GLY A 9 1.22 -23.24 -12.65
CA GLY A 9 0.54 -23.39 -13.94
C GLY A 9 -0.15 -22.12 -14.51
N GLN A 10 -1.02 -22.33 -15.51
CA GLN A 10 -1.75 -21.28 -16.25
C GLN A 10 -3.07 -20.83 -15.59
N ALA A 11 -3.46 -21.42 -14.46
CA ALA A 11 -4.71 -21.09 -13.78
C ALA A 11 -4.68 -19.66 -13.18
N PRO A 12 -5.81 -18.93 -13.18
CA PRO A 12 -5.88 -17.61 -12.57
C PRO A 12 -5.63 -17.70 -11.05
N VAL A 13 -4.85 -16.76 -10.52
CA VAL A 13 -4.53 -16.69 -9.09
C VAL A 13 -5.82 -16.40 -8.29
N PRO A 14 -6.19 -17.26 -7.32
CA PRO A 14 -7.32 -17.04 -6.43
C PRO A 14 -7.23 -15.68 -5.73
N ILE A 15 -8.36 -15.03 -5.48
CA ILE A 15 -8.39 -13.72 -4.77
C ILE A 15 -7.68 -13.79 -3.41
N LEU A 16 -7.78 -14.93 -2.73
CA LEU A 16 -7.17 -15.15 -1.41
C LEU A 16 -5.63 -15.15 -1.44
N ASP A 17 -5.03 -15.45 -2.59
CA ASP A 17 -3.57 -15.49 -2.76
C ASP A 17 -3.01 -14.17 -3.33
N ARG A 18 -3.87 -13.16 -3.50
CA ARG A 18 -3.47 -11.86 -4.04
C ARG A 18 -2.88 -10.97 -2.96
N PHE A 19 -1.98 -10.10 -3.40
CA PHE A 19 -1.43 -9.07 -2.54
C PHE A 19 -2.35 -7.86 -2.45
N PHE A 20 -2.25 -7.17 -1.32
CA PHE A 20 -2.91 -5.91 -1.09
C PHE A 20 -1.93 -4.87 -0.58
N LEU A 21 -2.22 -3.62 -0.88
CA LEU A 21 -1.33 -2.51 -0.57
C LEU A 21 -2.12 -1.32 -0.02
N GLY A 22 -1.54 -0.68 1.00
CA GLY A 22 -2.10 0.47 1.70
C GLY A 22 -2.43 0.14 3.15
N GLY A 23 -2.27 1.13 4.03
CA GLY A 23 -2.41 1.01 5.48
C GLY A 23 -1.09 1.20 6.22
N VAL A 24 -1.17 1.25 7.55
CA VAL A 24 -0.06 1.63 8.44
C VAL A 24 1.13 0.65 8.42
N HIS A 25 0.94 -0.59 7.96
CA HIS A 25 1.99 -1.61 7.93
C HIS A 25 2.45 -2.01 6.51
N SER A 26 1.97 -1.32 5.47
CA SER A 26 2.37 -1.64 4.08
C SER A 26 2.76 -0.42 3.26
N MET A 27 1.92 0.63 3.25
CA MET A 27 2.19 1.85 2.49
C MET A 27 1.35 2.97 3.09
N TRP A 28 2.05 3.90 3.73
CA TRP A 28 1.42 4.99 4.45
C TRP A 28 0.69 5.97 3.53
N GLY A 29 -0.25 6.73 4.09
CA GLY A 29 -1.08 7.70 3.35
C GLY A 29 -2.23 7.09 2.53
N PHE A 30 -2.24 5.77 2.34
CA PHE A 30 -3.35 5.04 1.73
C PHE A 30 -4.16 4.29 2.80
N ARG A 31 -5.47 4.13 2.57
CA ARG A 31 -6.32 3.27 3.42
C ARG A 31 -5.87 1.81 3.31
N THR A 32 -6.26 0.98 4.27
CA THR A 32 -6.05 -0.47 4.18
C THR A 32 -6.65 -1.01 2.88
N HIS A 33 -5.86 -1.75 2.09
CA HIS A 33 -6.23 -2.21 0.75
C HIS A 33 -6.61 -1.06 -0.21
N GLY A 34 -6.09 0.15 0.03
CA GLY A 34 -6.43 1.37 -0.68
C GLY A 34 -5.81 1.47 -2.07
N VAL A 35 -4.72 0.74 -2.33
CA VAL A 35 -3.99 0.76 -3.59
C VAL A 35 -4.27 -0.51 -4.38
N GLY A 36 -4.41 -0.39 -5.71
CA GLY A 36 -4.44 -1.53 -6.64
C GLY A 36 -5.76 -1.72 -7.40
N PRO A 37 -5.92 -2.86 -8.08
CA PRO A 37 -7.11 -3.19 -8.86
C PRO A 37 -8.38 -3.22 -8.00
N ARG A 38 -9.46 -2.63 -8.53
CA ARG A 38 -10.73 -2.44 -7.83
C ARG A 38 -11.90 -2.67 -8.77
N GLU A 39 -12.90 -3.40 -8.31
CA GLU A 39 -14.12 -3.71 -9.06
C GLU A 39 -15.30 -2.91 -8.53
N LEU A 40 -16.26 -2.60 -9.39
CA LEU A 40 -17.53 -2.02 -8.95
C LEU A 40 -18.29 -3.06 -8.12
N ARG A 41 -18.75 -2.65 -6.94
CA ARG A 41 -19.56 -3.54 -6.10
C ARG A 41 -20.91 -3.74 -6.76
N HIS A 42 -21.25 -4.99 -7.06
CA HIS A 42 -22.60 -5.35 -7.48
C HIS A 42 -23.58 -5.15 -6.32
N THR A 43 -24.64 -4.39 -6.57
CA THR A 43 -25.79 -4.29 -5.68
C THR A 43 -26.75 -5.44 -5.98
N HIS A 44 -27.44 -5.93 -4.96
CA HIS A 44 -28.40 -7.04 -5.11
C HIS A 44 -29.48 -6.74 -6.16
N ASP A 45 -29.83 -5.47 -6.34
CA ASP A 45 -30.90 -5.03 -7.23
C ASP A 45 -30.38 -4.64 -8.63
N GLY A 46 -29.08 -4.84 -8.92
CA GLY A 46 -28.44 -4.48 -10.20
C GLY A 46 -28.34 -2.98 -10.48
N LEU A 47 -28.90 -2.14 -9.61
CA LEU A 47 -28.91 -0.69 -9.73
C LEU A 47 -27.59 -0.12 -9.22
N LEU A 48 -26.83 0.55 -10.10
CA LEU A 48 -25.67 1.33 -9.71
C LEU A 48 -26.14 2.49 -8.83
N SER A 49 -25.60 2.60 -7.60
CA SER A 49 -25.82 3.78 -6.79
C SER A 49 -25.15 5.00 -7.44
N ASP A 50 -25.65 6.20 -7.13
CA ASP A 50 -25.11 7.49 -7.61
C ASP A 50 -23.61 7.67 -7.28
N ARG A 51 -23.11 6.88 -6.32
CA ARG A 51 -21.67 6.70 -6.03
C ARG A 51 -21.37 5.21 -5.84
N PRO A 52 -21.04 4.47 -6.91
CA PRO A 52 -20.84 3.04 -6.79
C PRO A 52 -19.62 2.74 -5.92
N ALA A 53 -19.83 1.94 -4.88
CA ALA A 53 -18.74 1.45 -4.05
C ALA A 53 -17.80 0.58 -4.89
N ARG A 54 -16.50 0.60 -4.57
CA ARG A 54 -15.49 -0.22 -5.24
C ARG A 54 -14.77 -1.10 -4.25
N ASP A 55 -14.73 -2.40 -4.53
CA ASP A 55 -14.06 -3.40 -3.70
C ASP A 55 -12.65 -3.65 -4.19
N ALA A 56 -11.71 -3.77 -3.26
CA ALA A 56 -10.33 -4.10 -3.58
C ALA A 56 -10.23 -5.56 -4.00
N LEU A 57 -9.77 -5.81 -5.22
CA LEU A 57 -9.55 -7.17 -5.72
C LEU A 57 -8.15 -7.70 -5.41
N GLY A 58 -7.21 -6.81 -5.03
CA GLY A 58 -5.80 -7.15 -4.89
C GLY A 58 -5.12 -7.39 -6.24
N GLY A 59 -3.80 -7.53 -6.20
CA GLY A 59 -2.95 -7.74 -7.38
C GLY A 59 -1.99 -8.91 -7.21
N ASN A 60 -1.43 -9.36 -8.34
CA ASN A 60 -0.51 -10.51 -8.40
C ASN A 60 0.95 -10.06 -8.58
N LEU A 61 1.20 -8.77 -8.75
CA LEU A 61 2.52 -8.16 -8.78
C LEU A 61 2.56 -7.05 -7.74
N LEU A 62 3.30 -7.28 -6.65
CA LEU A 62 3.53 -6.28 -5.62
C LEU A 62 5.00 -5.85 -5.65
N GLY A 63 5.25 -4.56 -5.82
CA GLY A 63 6.58 -3.97 -5.65
C GLY A 63 6.48 -2.79 -4.70
N VAL A 64 7.21 -2.82 -3.58
CA VAL A 64 7.27 -1.69 -2.63
C VAL A 64 8.70 -1.48 -2.20
N ALA A 65 9.15 -0.23 -2.21
CA ALA A 65 10.43 0.20 -1.68
C ALA A 65 10.21 1.39 -0.75
N THR A 66 10.76 1.27 0.45
CA THR A 66 10.66 2.28 1.51
C THR A 66 12.06 2.57 2.00
N VAL A 67 12.39 3.85 2.10
CA VAL A 67 13.60 4.34 2.75
C VAL A 67 13.18 5.20 3.93
N GLY A 68 13.89 5.09 5.03
CA GLY A 68 13.56 5.84 6.23
C GLY A 68 14.78 6.08 7.09
N LEU A 69 14.72 7.18 7.83
CA LEU A 69 15.68 7.57 8.85
C LEU A 69 14.93 7.68 10.17
N SER A 70 15.52 7.16 11.23
CA SER A 70 14.94 7.25 12.57
C SER A 70 16.00 7.57 13.59
N GLY A 71 15.64 8.36 14.59
CA GLY A 71 16.54 8.77 15.66
C GLY A 71 15.79 9.05 16.96
N ALA A 72 16.50 8.94 18.08
CA ALA A 72 15.96 9.33 19.37
C ALA A 72 15.70 10.84 19.41
N LEU A 73 14.56 11.24 19.98
CA LEU A 73 14.29 12.65 20.24
C LEU A 73 15.08 13.15 21.45
N PRO A 74 15.56 14.40 21.46
CA PRO A 74 16.36 14.93 22.56
C PRO A 74 15.56 15.04 23.88
N GLY A 75 16.29 15.12 25.00
CA GLY A 75 15.73 15.34 26.33
C GLY A 75 14.96 14.14 26.88
N ASN A 76 13.84 14.41 27.57
CA ASN A 76 13.03 13.40 28.27
C ASN A 76 12.34 12.39 27.34
N PHE A 77 12.34 12.62 26.02
CA PHE A 77 11.80 11.67 25.05
C PHE A 77 12.75 10.51 24.80
N ALA A 78 14.06 10.76 24.76
CA ALA A 78 15.08 9.72 24.63
C ALA A 78 15.03 8.72 25.79
N SER A 79 14.92 9.21 27.03
CA SER A 79 14.83 8.36 28.22
C SER A 79 13.56 7.51 28.26
N ARG A 80 12.51 7.95 27.55
CA ARG A 80 11.25 7.20 27.34
C ARG A 80 11.29 6.29 26.11
N GLY A 81 12.43 6.20 25.42
CA GLY A 81 12.58 5.37 24.22
C GLY A 81 11.78 5.85 23.02
N VAL A 82 11.36 7.12 22.99
CA VAL A 82 10.61 7.70 21.88
C VAL A 82 11.57 8.07 20.75
N CYS A 83 11.28 7.56 19.55
CA CYS A 83 12.05 7.87 18.35
C CYS A 83 11.19 8.62 17.35
N ALA A 84 11.77 9.62 16.70
CA ALA A 84 11.19 10.19 15.49
C ALA A 84 11.66 9.41 14.26
N GLN A 85 10.83 9.39 13.23
CA GLN A 85 11.17 8.86 11.92
C GLN A 85 10.75 9.80 10.81
N ALA A 86 11.49 9.77 9.72
CA ALA A 86 11.11 10.33 8.43
C ALA A 86 11.23 9.23 7.38
N PHE A 87 10.29 9.15 6.46
CA PHE A 87 10.26 8.08 5.47
C PHE A 87 9.79 8.57 4.10
N ALA A 88 10.23 7.86 3.07
CA ALA A 88 9.72 7.96 1.72
C ALA A 88 9.44 6.54 1.21
N SER A 89 8.31 6.35 0.53
CA SER A 89 7.94 5.06 -0.04
C SER A 89 7.43 5.22 -1.47
N VAL A 90 7.79 4.26 -2.31
CA VAL A 90 7.25 4.08 -3.66
C VAL A 90 6.73 2.65 -3.77
N GLY A 91 5.58 2.48 -4.41
CA GLY A 91 4.96 1.17 -4.53
C GLY A 91 4.05 1.02 -5.74
N THR A 92 3.88 -0.21 -6.19
CA THR A 92 2.94 -0.59 -7.24
C THR A 92 2.30 -1.92 -6.89
N LEU A 93 1.01 -2.04 -7.20
CA LEU A 93 0.25 -3.27 -7.08
C LEU A 93 -0.59 -3.45 -8.34
N GLN A 94 -0.32 -4.50 -9.11
CA GLN A 94 -0.91 -4.74 -10.43
C GLN A 94 -1.36 -6.19 -10.63
N SER A 95 -2.23 -6.40 -11.62
CA SER A 95 -2.64 -7.72 -12.09
C SER A 95 -1.70 -8.20 -13.20
N LEU A 96 -0.97 -9.30 -12.98
CA LEU A 96 -0.08 -9.89 -14.00
C LEU A 96 -0.77 -10.22 -15.33
N PRO A 97 -2.00 -10.77 -15.36
CA PRO A 97 -2.69 -11.05 -16.63
C PRO A 97 -2.90 -9.80 -17.47
N VAL A 98 -3.22 -8.67 -16.83
CA VAL A 98 -3.38 -7.37 -17.51
C VAL A 98 -2.03 -6.91 -18.09
N LEU A 99 -0.97 -6.97 -17.29
CA LEU A 99 0.38 -6.62 -17.75
C LEU A 99 0.88 -7.54 -18.88
N ARG A 100 0.55 -8.84 -18.84
CA ARG A 100 0.92 -9.79 -19.90
C ARG A 100 0.11 -9.57 -21.18
N ALA A 101 -1.18 -9.26 -21.07
CA ALA A 101 -2.00 -8.92 -22.21
C ALA A 101 -1.47 -7.65 -22.91
N GLU A 102 -1.12 -6.62 -22.13
CA GLU A 102 -0.47 -5.40 -22.66
C GLU A 102 0.92 -5.68 -23.24
N ALA A 103 1.72 -6.55 -22.64
CA ALA A 103 3.05 -6.92 -23.16
C ALA A 103 2.98 -7.81 -24.41
N ALA A 104 1.92 -8.60 -24.58
CA ALA A 104 1.71 -9.41 -25.77
C ALA A 104 1.26 -8.55 -26.97
N SER A 105 0.57 -7.44 -26.71
CA SER A 105 0.12 -6.49 -27.73
C SER A 105 1.12 -5.37 -28.03
N THR A 106 2.14 -5.17 -27.18
CA THR A 106 2.93 -3.94 -27.17
C THR A 106 4.40 -4.19 -26.76
N SER A 107 5.34 -3.36 -27.23
CA SER A 107 6.80 -3.51 -26.93
C SER A 107 7.11 -3.48 -25.42
N LEU A 108 8.15 -4.18 -24.97
CA LEU A 108 8.61 -4.22 -23.56
C LEU A 108 8.75 -2.83 -22.91
N LEU A 109 9.15 -1.83 -23.69
CA LEU A 109 9.29 -0.45 -23.23
C LEU A 109 7.94 0.13 -22.75
N SER A 110 6.85 -0.19 -23.43
CA SER A 110 5.50 0.26 -23.06
C SER A 110 5.01 -0.41 -21.77
N THR A 111 5.36 -1.69 -21.53
CA THR A 111 5.04 -2.38 -20.26
C THR A 111 5.78 -1.74 -19.10
N VAL A 112 7.07 -1.39 -19.27
CA VAL A 112 7.85 -0.67 -18.25
C VAL A 112 7.24 0.70 -17.99
N GLN A 113 6.82 1.42 -19.04
CA GLN A 113 6.11 2.69 -18.90
C GLN A 113 4.78 2.53 -18.16
N ALA A 114 3.97 1.51 -18.47
CA ALA A 114 2.69 1.25 -17.79
C ALA A 114 2.91 0.96 -16.30
N VAL A 115 3.90 0.13 -15.95
CA VAL A 115 4.27 -0.13 -14.54
C VAL A 115 4.72 1.16 -13.86
N GLY A 116 5.56 1.96 -14.52
CA GLY A 116 6.01 3.26 -14.02
C GLY A 116 4.88 4.28 -13.88
N GLN A 117 3.89 4.28 -14.78
CA GLN A 117 2.69 5.10 -14.74
C GLN A 117 1.78 4.74 -13.58
N ALA A 118 1.75 3.46 -13.22
CA ALA A 118 0.92 2.94 -12.16
C ALA A 118 1.61 2.92 -10.77
N MET A 119 2.81 3.49 -10.64
CA MET A 119 3.46 3.67 -9.34
C MET A 119 2.75 4.72 -8.48
N ARG A 120 2.78 4.48 -7.17
CA ARG A 120 2.32 5.36 -6.10
C ARG A 120 3.53 5.78 -5.28
N ALA A 121 3.48 6.97 -4.71
CA ALA A 121 4.57 7.47 -3.88
C ALA A 121 4.03 8.31 -2.72
N CYS A 122 4.69 8.22 -1.57
CA CYS A 122 4.38 9.00 -0.39
C CYS A 122 5.64 9.32 0.40
N VAL A 123 5.56 10.40 1.18
CA VAL A 123 6.58 10.79 2.16
C VAL A 123 5.88 11.12 3.46
N GLY A 124 6.57 10.96 4.58
CA GLY A 124 5.98 11.25 5.87
C GLY A 124 6.99 11.32 6.99
N VAL A 125 6.48 11.71 8.14
CA VAL A 125 7.20 11.74 9.41
C VAL A 125 6.34 11.07 10.46
N GLY A 126 6.97 10.58 11.51
CA GLY A 126 6.24 9.90 12.56
C GLY A 126 7.03 9.72 13.83
N LEU A 127 6.36 9.13 14.80
CA LEU A 127 6.89 8.83 16.13
C LEU A 127 6.67 7.35 16.44
N PHE A 128 7.70 6.72 16.99
CA PHE A 128 7.61 5.44 17.66
C PHE A 128 7.67 5.64 19.17
N MET A 129 6.70 5.09 19.88
CA MET A 129 6.63 5.14 21.33
C MET A 129 6.50 3.73 21.89
N PRO A 130 7.33 3.32 22.86
CA PRO A 130 7.13 2.05 23.55
C PRO A 130 5.86 2.13 24.41
N SER A 131 5.09 1.05 24.43
CA SER A 131 3.91 0.89 25.28
C SER A 131 3.81 -0.55 25.80
N PRO A 132 3.01 -0.82 26.84
CA PRO A 132 2.78 -2.18 27.34
C PRO A 132 2.22 -3.15 26.30
N LEU A 133 1.53 -2.64 25.27
CA LEU A 133 0.93 -3.46 24.19
C LEU A 133 1.87 -3.66 22.99
N GLY A 134 3.09 -3.13 23.05
CA GLY A 134 4.06 -3.13 21.96
C GLY A 134 4.46 -1.71 21.54
N ARG A 135 5.08 -1.58 20.36
CA ARG A 135 5.54 -0.30 19.85
C ARG A 135 4.39 0.42 19.13
N LEU A 136 3.96 1.54 19.70
CA LEU A 136 3.02 2.45 19.06
C LEU A 136 3.73 3.22 17.94
N GLU A 137 3.06 3.37 16.81
CA GLU A 137 3.51 4.11 15.65
C GLU A 137 2.46 5.15 15.27
N LEU A 138 2.86 6.42 15.24
CA LEU A 138 2.02 7.52 14.81
C LEU A 138 2.70 8.23 13.64
N ASN A 139 2.08 8.18 12.47
CA ASN A 139 2.65 8.72 11.24
C ASN A 139 1.74 9.76 10.61
N LEU A 140 2.33 10.87 10.18
CA LEU A 140 1.70 11.87 9.33
C LEU A 140 2.31 11.76 7.93
N THR A 141 1.46 11.47 6.96
CA THR A 141 1.90 11.12 5.61
C THR A 141 1.27 12.02 4.56
N HIS A 142 2.10 12.42 3.61
CA HIS A 142 1.69 13.12 2.40
C HIS A 142 1.88 12.21 1.18
N VAL A 143 0.82 12.04 0.40
CA VAL A 143 0.83 11.22 -0.82
C VAL A 143 1.25 12.09 -2.00
N LEU A 144 2.43 11.79 -2.55
CA LEU A 144 3.00 12.51 -3.70
C LEU A 144 2.38 12.05 -5.02
N ARG A 145 2.06 10.76 -5.12
CA ARG A 145 1.53 10.16 -6.35
C ARG A 145 0.50 9.09 -6.06
N ARG A 146 -0.65 9.18 -6.74
CA ARG A 146 -1.82 8.31 -6.59
C ARG A 146 -2.48 8.05 -7.94
N GLN A 147 -3.28 7.00 -8.02
CA GLN A 147 -4.21 6.75 -9.13
C GLN A 147 -5.63 7.20 -8.76
N PRO A 148 -6.50 7.50 -9.75
CA PRO A 148 -7.87 7.93 -9.50
C PRO A 148 -8.70 6.97 -8.64
N GLN A 149 -8.46 5.66 -8.79
CA GLN A 149 -9.15 4.61 -8.02
C GLN A 149 -8.55 4.37 -6.62
N ASP A 150 -7.42 4.99 -6.27
CA ASP A 150 -6.78 4.74 -4.98
C ASP A 150 -7.56 5.42 -3.82
N LEU A 151 -7.70 4.71 -2.70
CA LEU A 151 -8.31 5.26 -1.49
C LEU A 151 -7.25 5.82 -0.54
N LEU A 152 -7.28 7.12 -0.33
CA LEU A 152 -6.37 7.82 0.57
C LEU A 152 -6.86 7.88 2.01
N GLN A 153 -5.91 7.85 2.95
CA GLN A 153 -6.13 8.27 4.32
C GLN A 153 -6.24 9.80 4.34
N ARG A 154 -7.47 10.34 4.34
CA ARG A 154 -7.73 11.78 4.12
C ARG A 154 -7.00 12.71 5.08
N SER A 155 -6.87 12.32 6.34
CA SER A 155 -6.16 13.13 7.35
C SER A 155 -4.64 13.06 7.24
N GLY A 156 -4.10 12.13 6.44
CA GLY A 156 -2.67 11.78 6.45
C GLY A 156 -2.19 11.08 7.73
N LEU A 157 -2.98 11.14 8.80
CA LEU A 157 -2.69 10.55 10.10
C LEU A 157 -2.99 9.05 10.10
N GLN A 158 -2.01 8.26 10.52
CA GLN A 158 -2.12 6.82 10.72
C GLN A 158 -1.56 6.44 12.08
N LEU A 159 -2.28 5.55 12.77
CA LEU A 159 -1.90 4.98 14.05
C LEU A 159 -1.79 3.46 13.88
N GLY A 160 -0.71 2.89 14.38
CA GLY A 160 -0.45 1.46 14.37
C GLY A 160 0.14 0.99 15.69
N VAL A 161 -0.04 -0.29 15.98
CA VAL A 161 0.61 -0.97 17.10
C VAL A 161 1.34 -2.16 16.54
N ARG A 162 2.66 -2.20 16.73
CA ARG A 162 3.47 -3.37 16.42
C ARG A 162 3.67 -4.17 17.69
N GLY A 163 2.85 -5.20 17.84
CA GLY A 163 2.99 -6.17 18.92
C GLY A 163 4.30 -6.93 18.82
N VAL A 164 4.91 -7.21 19.97
CA VAL A 164 5.98 -8.19 20.09
C VAL A 164 5.35 -9.39 20.79
N PHE A 165 4.88 -10.36 20.02
CA PHE A 165 4.51 -11.66 20.57
C PHE A 165 5.81 -12.44 20.70
N GLY A 166 6.25 -12.62 21.94
CA GLY A 166 7.38 -13.50 22.30
C GLY A 166 6.97 -14.97 22.23
#